data_AF-R0FDR7-F1
#
_entry.id   AF-R0FDR7-F1
#
_cell.length_a   1.000
_cell.length_b   1.000
_cell.length_c   1.000
_cell.angle_alpha   90.00
_cell.angle_beta   90.00
_cell.angle_gamma   90.00
#
_symmetry.space_group_name_H-M   'P 1'
#
loop_
_entity.id
_entity.type
_entity.pdbx_description
1 polymer ?
#
loop_
_entity_poly.entity_id
_entity_poly.type
_entity_poly.pdbx_seq_one_letter_code
_entity_poly.pdbx_strand_id
1 'polypeptide(L)'
;MFCDCCFYWNQGVSELESESYESKPFSLPLPLPPWPQGGSGFATGRINLGEIEVVKVTKFDRVWQCGTSRGKTRCASFYKPVGIPDGFHCLGDYCQPNNQPLRGFVLAARANNNADDHRPPLKKPLNYSLVWSSDSDCYFWLPNPPAGYRAVGVIVTDGSEEPEVDEVRCVREDLTESCETGEKVLGVGSFNVWSTKPCERGIWSRGVAVGSFFCSTSDRSSDNKSSMNIACLKNLDPSLHGMPNLDQVHALIQHYGPMVYFHPEETYLPSSVPWFFKNGALLYRFGASQGEPINSDGSNLPAGGENDGGFWIDLPEDDEVRSNIKKGNIESSELYVHVKPALGGIFTDIVMWIFCPFNGPATLKIGLLTVPMNRVGEHVGDWEHFTFRISNFNGELSQMYFSQHSGGGWVDVSDLEFVKGSNKPVVYSSKHGHASFPHPGLYLQGSSKLGIGVRNDVAKSKYAVDSSQRYMIVAAEYLGEGAVSEPCWLQFMREWGPTIVYDSAAEINKIIDLLPLILRYSFESLFPIELYGEEGPTGPKEKDNWVGDEMC
;
A
#
# COMPACT_ATOMS: atom_id res chain seq x y z
N MET A 1 14.97 -0.10 -15.21
CA MET A 1 15.80 -1.12 -14.54
C MET A 1 14.93 -1.64 -13.39
N PHE A 2 14.39 -2.84 -13.51
CA PHE A 2 13.34 -3.34 -12.62
C PHE A 2 13.92 -3.64 -11.23
N CYS A 3 13.48 -2.91 -10.21
CA CYS A 3 13.71 -3.24 -8.82
C CYS A 3 12.70 -4.33 -8.45
N ASP A 4 13.16 -5.57 -8.34
CA ASP A 4 12.36 -6.68 -7.80
C ASP A 4 12.15 -6.46 -6.29
N CYS A 5 11.20 -5.61 -5.91
CA CYS A 5 10.65 -5.55 -4.54
C CYS A 5 9.72 -6.75 -4.32
N CYS A 6 10.30 -7.94 -4.18
CA CYS A 6 9.60 -9.16 -3.76
C CYS A 6 10.32 -9.74 -2.53
N PHE A 7 9.99 -9.24 -1.34
CA PHE A 7 10.49 -9.81 -0.09
C PHE A 7 9.70 -11.08 0.26
N TYR A 8 10.38 -12.22 0.24
CA TYR A 8 9.92 -13.48 0.81
C TYR A 8 10.45 -13.60 2.25
N TRP A 9 9.55 -13.68 3.22
CA TRP A 9 9.85 -13.96 4.61
C TRP A 9 10.21 -15.44 4.78
N ASN A 10 11.47 -15.74 5.11
CA ASN A 10 11.90 -17.09 5.47
C ASN A 10 11.59 -17.35 6.95
N GLN A 11 10.42 -17.91 7.24
CA GLN A 11 10.23 -18.72 8.44
C GLN A 11 10.35 -20.19 8.05
N GLY A 12 11.33 -20.89 8.65
CA GLY A 12 11.50 -22.32 8.48
C GLY A 12 10.31 -23.07 9.10
N VAL A 13 9.44 -23.61 8.26
CA VAL A 13 8.39 -24.55 8.67
C VAL A 13 8.95 -25.97 8.49
N SER A 14 8.92 -26.75 9.57
CA SER A 14 9.34 -28.15 9.56
C SER A 14 8.45 -28.97 8.61
N GLU A 15 9.10 -29.76 7.75
CA GLU A 15 8.46 -30.77 6.91
C GLU A 15 7.75 -31.81 7.78
N LEU A 16 6.42 -31.82 7.78
CA LEU A 16 5.60 -33.04 7.70
C LEU A 16 4.12 -32.66 7.48
N GLU A 17 3.42 -33.49 6.70
CA GLU A 17 1.97 -33.52 6.43
C GLU A 17 1.46 -32.76 5.19
N SER A 18 1.59 -33.45 4.04
CA SER A 18 0.83 -33.21 2.82
C SER A 18 -0.57 -33.81 2.94
N GLU A 19 -1.53 -33.02 3.42
CA GLU A 19 -2.96 -33.28 3.23
C GLU A 19 -3.56 -32.11 2.44
N SER A 20 -4.40 -32.44 1.46
CA SER A 20 -5.05 -31.54 0.51
C SER A 20 -6.13 -30.70 1.17
N TYR A 21 -5.76 -29.81 2.08
CA TYR A 21 -6.70 -28.87 2.69
C TYR A 21 -7.08 -27.79 1.67
N GLU A 22 -8.38 -27.67 1.39
CA GLU A 22 -8.93 -26.44 0.81
C GLU A 22 -8.50 -25.25 1.67
N SER A 23 -8.05 -24.18 1.03
CA SER A 23 -7.70 -22.94 1.71
C SER A 23 -8.94 -22.41 2.42
N LYS A 24 -8.95 -22.49 3.76
CA LYS A 24 -10.05 -21.97 4.56
C LYS A 24 -10.16 -20.45 4.34
N PRO A 25 -11.39 -19.89 4.29
CA PRO A 25 -11.56 -18.45 4.25
C PRO A 25 -10.92 -17.76 5.45
N PHE A 26 -10.28 -16.62 5.21
CA PHE A 26 -9.82 -15.76 6.31
C PHE A 26 -11.01 -15.12 7.02
N SER A 27 -10.85 -14.79 8.30
CA SER A 27 -11.80 -13.98 9.06
C SER A 27 -11.05 -13.08 10.03
N LEU A 28 -11.51 -11.83 10.15
CA LEU A 28 -10.99 -10.88 11.13
C LEU A 28 -11.18 -11.40 12.57
N PRO A 29 -10.35 -10.96 13.53
CA PRO A 29 -10.46 -11.36 14.94
C PRO A 29 -11.85 -11.15 15.55
N LEU A 30 -12.55 -10.08 15.15
CA LEU A 30 -13.91 -9.77 15.55
C LEU A 30 -14.80 -9.54 14.32
N PRO A 31 -16.12 -9.79 14.42
CA PRO A 31 -17.06 -9.46 13.36
C PRO A 31 -17.12 -7.94 13.12
N LEU A 32 -17.51 -7.57 11.90
CA LEU A 32 -17.71 -6.16 11.54
C LEU A 32 -18.86 -5.55 12.35
N PRO A 33 -18.70 -4.34 12.88
CA PRO A 33 -19.78 -3.61 13.53
C PRO A 33 -20.78 -3.10 12.48
N PRO A 34 -22.01 -2.74 12.88
CA PRO A 34 -22.85 -1.91 12.02
C PRO A 34 -22.18 -0.53 11.87
N TRP A 35 -21.98 -0.11 10.61
CA TRP A 35 -21.43 1.22 10.32
C TRP A 35 -22.51 2.31 10.49
N PRO A 36 -22.10 3.55 10.85
CA PRO A 36 -23.01 4.69 10.91
C PRO A 36 -23.85 4.81 9.63
N GLN A 37 -25.16 5.01 9.82
CA GLN A 37 -26.10 5.25 8.75
C GLN A 37 -26.09 6.75 8.41
N GLY A 38 -26.11 7.10 7.12
CA GLY A 38 -26.08 8.52 6.72
C GLY A 38 -25.44 8.78 5.36
N GLY A 39 -24.80 7.78 4.74
CA GLY A 39 -24.35 7.80 3.34
C GLY A 39 -25.26 6.95 2.44
N SER A 40 -25.24 7.18 1.13
CA SER A 40 -26.11 6.49 0.18
C SER A 40 -25.54 5.18 -0.40
N GLY A 41 -24.27 4.82 -0.17
CA GLY A 41 -23.66 3.66 -0.82
C GLY A 41 -22.60 2.85 -0.06
N PHE A 42 -21.88 3.45 0.91
CA PHE A 42 -20.86 2.73 1.68
C PHE A 42 -21.42 1.55 2.47
N ALA A 43 -20.72 0.42 2.42
CA ALA A 43 -21.04 -0.83 3.12
C ALA A 43 -22.42 -1.44 2.81
N THR A 44 -22.98 -1.15 1.63
CA THR A 44 -24.29 -1.69 1.19
C THR A 44 -24.19 -3.02 0.43
N GLY A 45 -22.97 -3.50 0.17
CA GLY A 45 -22.68 -4.68 -0.64
C GLY A 45 -22.71 -4.43 -2.16
N ARG A 46 -23.05 -3.21 -2.61
CA ARG A 46 -23.17 -2.84 -4.02
C ARG A 46 -22.54 -1.47 -4.26
N ILE A 47 -21.95 -1.28 -5.44
CA ILE A 47 -21.40 0.01 -5.85
C ILE A 47 -21.79 0.28 -7.30
N ASN A 48 -22.37 1.44 -7.56
CA ASN A 48 -22.64 1.92 -8.90
C ASN A 48 -21.39 2.58 -9.53
N LEU A 49 -20.97 2.11 -10.70
CA LEU A 49 -19.85 2.68 -11.46
C LEU A 49 -20.33 3.60 -12.60
N GLY A 50 -21.60 4.02 -12.57
CA GLY A 50 -22.26 4.84 -13.59
C GLY A 50 -23.35 4.07 -14.33
N GLU A 51 -22.99 3.37 -15.40
CA GLU A 51 -23.92 2.54 -16.19
C GLU A 51 -24.00 1.08 -15.73
N ILE A 52 -23.05 0.65 -14.89
CA ILE A 52 -23.01 -0.70 -14.31
C ILE A 52 -23.00 -0.63 -12.79
N GLU A 53 -23.75 -1.53 -12.16
CA GLU A 53 -23.67 -1.79 -10.73
C GLU A 53 -22.82 -3.05 -10.53
N VAL A 54 -21.92 -3.03 -9.55
CA VAL A 54 -21.04 -4.15 -9.21
C VAL A 54 -21.29 -4.68 -7.80
N VAL A 55 -21.04 -5.97 -7.63
CA VAL A 55 -21.01 -6.69 -6.34
C VAL A 55 -19.71 -7.45 -6.20
N LYS A 56 -19.21 -7.52 -4.96
CA LYS A 56 -18.04 -8.32 -4.61
C LYS A 56 -18.46 -9.76 -4.34
N VAL A 57 -17.94 -10.72 -5.12
CA VAL A 57 -18.16 -12.16 -4.93
C VAL A 57 -16.93 -12.75 -4.27
N THR A 58 -17.11 -13.39 -3.11
CA THR A 58 -16.04 -13.99 -2.28
C THR A 58 -16.24 -15.48 -2.04
N LYS A 59 -17.27 -16.08 -2.65
CA LYS A 59 -17.55 -17.53 -2.59
C LYS A 59 -17.11 -18.16 -3.90
N PHE A 60 -16.47 -19.32 -3.80
CA PHE A 60 -15.70 -19.90 -4.88
C PHE A 60 -15.77 -21.43 -4.83
N ASP A 61 -15.91 -22.05 -6.00
CA ASP A 61 -15.66 -23.48 -6.20
C ASP A 61 -14.29 -23.63 -6.87
N ARG A 62 -13.44 -24.52 -6.33
CA ARG A 62 -12.10 -24.76 -6.89
C ARG A 62 -12.22 -25.58 -8.17
N VAL A 63 -11.71 -25.02 -9.27
CA VAL A 63 -11.62 -25.70 -10.57
C VAL A 63 -10.36 -26.54 -10.63
N TRP A 64 -9.21 -25.95 -10.28
CA TRP A 64 -7.92 -26.62 -10.41
C TRP A 64 -6.89 -26.14 -9.40
N GLN A 65 -5.90 -26.99 -9.14
CA GLN A 65 -4.74 -26.71 -8.30
C GLN A 65 -3.47 -27.30 -8.93
N CYS A 66 -2.39 -26.53 -8.96
CA CYS A 66 -1.13 -27.02 -9.50
C CYS A 66 -0.56 -28.17 -8.65
N GLY A 67 -0.08 -29.25 -9.28
CA GLY A 67 0.57 -30.35 -8.58
C GLY A 67 1.88 -29.92 -7.90
N THR A 68 2.19 -30.46 -6.72
CA THR A 68 3.48 -30.26 -6.04
C THR A 68 4.55 -31.11 -6.73
N SER A 69 5.44 -30.51 -7.53
CA SER A 69 6.63 -31.21 -8.03
C SER A 69 7.89 -30.75 -7.28
N ARG A 70 8.55 -31.72 -6.63
CA ARG A 70 9.92 -31.69 -6.07
C ARG A 70 10.40 -30.30 -5.57
N GLY A 71 9.88 -29.87 -4.43
CA GLY A 71 10.52 -28.84 -3.60
C GLY A 71 10.43 -27.39 -4.08
N LYS A 72 9.64 -27.07 -5.12
CA LYS A 72 9.35 -25.68 -5.50
C LYS A 72 7.98 -25.24 -5.00
N THR A 73 7.98 -24.32 -4.05
CA THR A 73 6.87 -23.85 -3.20
C THR A 73 5.91 -22.84 -3.86
N ARG A 74 5.87 -22.70 -5.18
CA ARG A 74 4.96 -21.76 -5.86
C ARG A 74 3.86 -22.49 -6.62
N CYS A 75 2.90 -22.98 -5.85
CA CYS A 75 1.66 -23.58 -6.34
C CYS A 75 0.51 -22.57 -6.19
N ALA A 76 -0.42 -22.56 -7.14
CA ALA A 76 -1.61 -21.72 -7.14
C ALA A 76 -2.87 -22.56 -7.36
N SER A 77 -4.01 -22.03 -6.91
CA SER A 77 -5.33 -22.59 -7.14
C SER A 77 -6.19 -21.60 -7.92
N PHE A 78 -7.11 -22.15 -8.71
CA PHE A 78 -7.99 -21.42 -9.61
C PHE A 78 -9.43 -21.78 -9.29
N TYR A 79 -10.30 -20.79 -9.32
CA TYR A 79 -11.62 -20.89 -8.75
C TYR A 79 -12.65 -20.18 -9.61
N LYS A 80 -13.81 -20.81 -9.73
CA LYS A 80 -15.01 -20.24 -10.33
C LYS A 80 -15.84 -19.55 -9.24
N PRO A 81 -16.26 -18.29 -9.41
CA PRO A 81 -17.13 -17.62 -8.45
C PRO A 81 -18.52 -18.24 -8.44
N VAL A 82 -19.09 -18.40 -7.24
CA VAL A 82 -20.42 -18.99 -7.03
C VAL A 82 -21.30 -18.13 -6.14
N GLY A 83 -22.62 -18.34 -6.21
CA GLY A 83 -23.59 -17.55 -5.46
C GLY A 83 -23.71 -16.10 -5.95
N ILE A 84 -23.49 -15.88 -7.25
CA ILE A 84 -23.70 -14.58 -7.90
C ILE A 84 -25.19 -14.20 -7.79
N PRO A 85 -25.54 -13.00 -7.29
CA PRO A 85 -26.93 -12.58 -7.15
C PRO A 85 -27.68 -12.51 -8.48
N ASP A 86 -29.00 -12.74 -8.44
CA ASP A 86 -29.86 -12.69 -9.64
C ASP A 86 -29.72 -11.36 -10.39
N GLY A 87 -29.54 -11.48 -11.71
CA GLY A 87 -29.35 -10.35 -12.63
C GLY A 87 -27.91 -9.83 -12.71
N PHE A 88 -26.99 -10.28 -11.84
CA PHE A 88 -25.56 -10.01 -11.99
C PHE A 88 -24.90 -11.10 -12.83
N HIS A 89 -23.82 -10.73 -13.51
CA HIS A 89 -23.05 -11.62 -14.37
C HIS A 89 -21.59 -11.65 -13.95
N CYS A 90 -20.99 -12.84 -14.04
CA CYS A 90 -19.57 -13.04 -13.80
C CYS A 90 -18.73 -12.26 -14.82
N LEU A 91 -17.56 -11.79 -14.38
CA LEU A 91 -16.59 -11.07 -15.21
C LEU A 91 -15.27 -11.83 -15.43
N GLY A 92 -15.10 -12.99 -14.77
CA GLY A 92 -13.93 -13.85 -14.88
C GLY A 92 -13.75 -14.72 -13.65
N ASP A 93 -12.74 -15.56 -13.66
CA ASP A 93 -12.39 -16.44 -12.56
C ASP A 93 -11.33 -15.82 -11.64
N TYR A 94 -11.18 -16.44 -10.47
CA TYR A 94 -10.24 -16.04 -9.45
C TYR A 94 -9.05 -17.00 -9.38
N CYS A 95 -7.88 -16.49 -9.02
CA CYS A 95 -6.73 -17.33 -8.68
C CYS A 95 -5.94 -16.74 -7.52
N GLN A 96 -5.29 -17.61 -6.75
CA GLN A 96 -4.34 -17.19 -5.74
C GLN A 96 -3.21 -18.20 -5.53
N PRO A 97 -2.05 -17.74 -5.02
CA PRO A 97 -1.05 -18.61 -4.43
C PRO A 97 -1.63 -19.44 -3.26
N ASN A 98 -1.12 -20.66 -3.07
CA ASN A 98 -1.60 -21.59 -2.04
C ASN A 98 -0.93 -21.43 -0.67
N ASN A 99 -0.03 -20.46 -0.53
CA ASN A 99 0.63 -20.15 0.74
C ASN A 99 -0.20 -19.18 1.61
N GLN A 100 -1.45 -18.92 1.26
CA GLN A 100 -2.33 -18.01 2.00
C GLN A 100 -3.78 -18.53 2.08
N PRO A 101 -4.55 -18.12 3.11
CA PRO A 101 -5.98 -18.37 3.20
C PRO A 101 -6.77 -17.83 1.99
N LEU A 102 -7.97 -18.37 1.74
CA LEU A 102 -8.84 -17.86 0.67
C LEU A 102 -9.46 -16.53 1.10
N ARG A 103 -9.25 -15.45 0.33
CA ARG A 103 -9.74 -14.10 0.72
C ARG A 103 -9.90 -13.08 -0.39
N GLY A 104 -9.53 -13.42 -1.63
CA GLY A 104 -9.76 -12.54 -2.75
C GLY A 104 -11.22 -12.44 -3.13
N PHE A 105 -11.45 -11.76 -4.24
CA PHE A 105 -12.78 -11.54 -4.77
C PHE A 105 -12.75 -11.47 -6.29
N VAL A 106 -13.92 -11.65 -6.89
CA VAL A 106 -14.19 -11.22 -8.25
C VAL A 106 -15.41 -10.32 -8.23
N LEU A 107 -15.40 -9.26 -9.05
CA LEU A 107 -16.58 -8.44 -9.27
C LEU A 107 -17.53 -9.14 -10.24
N ALA A 108 -18.81 -9.18 -9.88
CA ALA A 108 -19.89 -9.45 -10.82
C ALA A 108 -20.62 -8.13 -11.11
N ALA A 109 -21.15 -7.98 -12.33
CA ALA A 109 -21.75 -6.73 -12.78
C ALA A 109 -23.14 -6.93 -13.39
N ARG A 110 -23.94 -5.88 -13.32
CA ARG A 110 -25.25 -5.76 -13.98
C ARG A 110 -25.36 -4.37 -14.63
N ALA A 111 -26.03 -4.29 -15.77
CA ALA A 111 -26.37 -3.01 -16.38
C ALA A 111 -27.49 -2.31 -15.58
N ASN A 112 -27.37 -0.99 -15.38
CA ASN A 112 -28.42 -0.21 -14.74
C ASN A 112 -29.66 -0.10 -15.64
N ASN A 113 -30.85 0.08 -15.04
CA ASN A 113 -32.14 0.10 -15.73
C ASN A 113 -32.29 1.20 -16.80
N ASN A 114 -31.39 2.20 -16.83
CA ASN A 114 -31.40 3.30 -17.80
C ASN A 114 -30.39 3.10 -18.95
N ALA A 115 -29.79 1.90 -19.07
CA ALA A 115 -28.82 1.60 -20.10
C ALA A 115 -29.45 1.60 -21.50
N ASP A 116 -28.72 2.08 -22.51
CA ASP A 116 -29.14 2.04 -23.91
C ASP A 116 -29.22 0.60 -24.43
N ASP A 117 -30.44 0.14 -24.75
CA ASP A 117 -30.71 -1.19 -25.29
C ASP A 117 -30.00 -1.46 -26.63
N HIS A 118 -29.66 -0.42 -27.41
CA HIS A 118 -28.94 -0.57 -28.67
C HIS A 118 -27.45 -0.85 -28.46
N ARG A 119 -26.87 -0.39 -27.34
CA ARG A 119 -25.46 -0.58 -27.01
C ARG A 119 -25.30 -0.90 -25.51
N PRO A 120 -25.77 -2.08 -25.06
CA PRO A 120 -25.84 -2.41 -23.65
C PRO A 120 -24.44 -2.43 -23.02
N PRO A 121 -24.27 -2.03 -21.75
CA PRO A 121 -22.99 -2.04 -21.04
C PRO A 121 -22.26 -3.39 -21.01
N LEU A 122 -23.04 -4.48 -21.02
CA LEU A 122 -22.55 -5.85 -20.92
C LEU A 122 -23.03 -6.69 -22.10
N LYS A 123 -22.14 -7.49 -22.70
CA LYS A 123 -22.48 -8.46 -23.74
C LYS A 123 -21.80 -9.80 -23.50
N LYS A 124 -22.40 -10.87 -24.01
CA LYS A 124 -21.76 -12.19 -24.07
C LYS A 124 -20.53 -12.12 -25.00
N PRO A 125 -19.44 -12.84 -24.71
CA PRO A 125 -18.39 -13.07 -25.70
C PRO A 125 -18.95 -13.77 -26.94
N LEU A 126 -18.24 -13.66 -28.07
CA LEU A 126 -18.61 -14.37 -29.30
C LEU A 126 -18.28 -15.86 -29.21
N ASN A 127 -17.15 -16.17 -28.57
CA ASN A 127 -16.56 -17.48 -28.32
C ASN A 127 -15.35 -17.27 -27.40
N TYR A 128 -14.53 -18.31 -27.21
CA TYR A 128 -13.31 -18.26 -26.40
C TYR A 128 -12.08 -18.69 -27.19
N SER A 129 -10.92 -18.16 -26.79
CA SER A 129 -9.62 -18.62 -27.27
C SER A 129 -8.87 -19.35 -26.16
N LEU A 130 -8.46 -20.58 -26.42
CA LEU A 130 -7.60 -21.33 -25.51
C LEU A 130 -6.22 -20.66 -25.42
N VAL A 131 -5.85 -20.21 -24.23
CA VAL A 131 -4.54 -19.59 -23.95
C VAL A 131 -3.50 -20.64 -23.59
N TRP A 132 -3.88 -21.58 -22.72
CA TRP A 132 -3.01 -22.66 -22.25
C TRP A 132 -3.84 -23.80 -21.67
N SER A 133 -3.30 -25.01 -21.73
CA SER A 133 -3.86 -26.16 -21.04
C SER A 133 -2.78 -26.96 -20.32
N SER A 134 -3.14 -27.55 -19.17
CA SER A 134 -2.27 -28.46 -18.41
C SER A 134 -2.47 -29.90 -18.83
N ASP A 135 -1.48 -30.75 -18.55
CA ASP A 135 -1.59 -32.21 -18.70
C ASP A 135 -2.58 -32.86 -17.70
N SER A 136 -3.04 -32.10 -16.69
CA SER A 136 -4.00 -32.54 -15.67
C SER A 136 -5.38 -31.89 -15.86
N ASP A 137 -5.83 -31.81 -17.11
CA ASP A 137 -7.17 -31.35 -17.50
C ASP A 137 -7.54 -29.99 -16.90
N CYS A 138 -6.76 -28.96 -17.24
CA CYS A 138 -7.05 -27.58 -16.85
C CYS A 138 -6.83 -26.68 -18.04
N TYR A 139 -7.81 -25.85 -18.38
CA TYR A 139 -7.86 -25.11 -19.62
C TYR A 139 -8.16 -23.64 -19.33
N PHE A 140 -7.29 -22.75 -19.82
CA PHE A 140 -7.39 -21.31 -19.62
C PHE A 140 -7.96 -20.66 -20.87
N TRP A 141 -9.10 -20.00 -20.73
CA TRP A 141 -9.88 -19.46 -21.85
C TRP A 141 -9.98 -17.95 -21.75
N LEU A 142 -9.58 -17.26 -22.81
CA LEU A 142 -9.77 -15.83 -22.96
C LEU A 142 -11.10 -15.58 -23.71
N PRO A 143 -12.05 -14.82 -23.13
CA PRO A 143 -13.28 -14.45 -23.83
C PRO A 143 -12.97 -13.54 -25.03
N ASN A 144 -13.52 -13.83 -26.20
CA ASN A 144 -13.39 -12.97 -27.38
C ASN A 144 -14.55 -11.95 -27.42
N PRO A 145 -14.30 -10.67 -27.11
CA PRO A 145 -15.37 -9.68 -27.01
C PRO A 145 -15.93 -9.31 -28.39
N PRO A 146 -17.24 -8.98 -28.49
CA PRO A 146 -17.79 -8.33 -29.67
C PRO A 146 -17.11 -6.98 -29.96
N ALA A 147 -17.22 -6.48 -31.19
CA ALA A 147 -16.68 -5.18 -31.56
C ALA A 147 -17.22 -4.05 -30.65
N GLY A 148 -16.31 -3.21 -30.13
CA GLY A 148 -16.62 -2.13 -29.18
C GLY A 148 -16.76 -2.56 -27.71
N TYR A 149 -16.34 -3.80 -27.40
CA TYR A 149 -16.29 -4.36 -26.04
C TYR A 149 -14.88 -4.90 -25.74
N ARG A 150 -14.62 -5.15 -24.46
CA ARG A 150 -13.38 -5.71 -23.92
C ARG A 150 -13.68 -6.87 -22.99
N ALA A 151 -12.81 -7.88 -22.99
CA ALA A 151 -12.76 -8.85 -21.92
C ALA A 151 -12.14 -8.19 -20.68
N VAL A 152 -12.57 -8.59 -19.48
CA VAL A 152 -12.09 -8.01 -18.21
C VAL A 152 -11.61 -9.07 -17.22
N GLY A 153 -11.51 -10.32 -17.68
CA GLY A 153 -11.09 -11.48 -16.91
C GLY A 153 -10.90 -12.71 -17.80
N VAL A 154 -10.42 -13.79 -17.20
CA VAL A 154 -10.11 -15.08 -17.83
C VAL A 154 -10.94 -16.17 -17.15
N ILE A 155 -11.32 -17.22 -17.87
CA ILE A 155 -12.03 -18.39 -17.31
C ILE A 155 -11.09 -19.60 -17.29
N VAL A 156 -11.27 -20.46 -16.29
CA VAL A 156 -10.59 -21.76 -16.16
C VAL A 156 -11.63 -22.87 -16.12
N THR A 157 -11.42 -23.92 -16.88
CA THR A 157 -12.26 -25.13 -16.87
C THR A 157 -11.43 -26.38 -16.60
N ASP A 158 -12.10 -27.41 -16.10
CA ASP A 158 -11.57 -28.78 -15.91
C ASP A 158 -11.88 -29.71 -17.10
N GLY A 159 -12.54 -29.20 -18.14
CA GLY A 159 -12.84 -29.89 -19.39
C GLY A 159 -12.24 -29.18 -20.61
N SER A 160 -11.92 -29.96 -21.64
CA SER A 160 -11.34 -29.49 -22.91
C SER A 160 -12.35 -28.84 -23.85
N GLU A 161 -13.64 -28.99 -23.57
CA GLU A 161 -14.71 -28.36 -24.33
C GLU A 161 -14.71 -26.84 -24.11
N GLU A 162 -15.00 -26.11 -25.18
CA GLU A 162 -15.09 -24.66 -25.12
C GLU A 162 -16.20 -24.24 -24.14
N PRO A 163 -15.96 -23.24 -23.25
CA PRO A 163 -16.99 -22.79 -22.33
C PRO A 163 -18.21 -22.18 -23.03
N GLU A 164 -19.36 -22.25 -22.39
CA GLU A 164 -20.57 -21.58 -22.87
C GLU A 164 -20.40 -20.04 -22.84
N VAL A 165 -20.95 -19.35 -23.84
CA VAL A 165 -20.87 -17.87 -23.94
C VAL A 165 -21.64 -17.15 -22.83
N ASP A 166 -22.43 -17.88 -22.04
CA ASP A 166 -23.22 -17.32 -20.94
C ASP A 166 -22.43 -17.19 -19.65
N GLU A 167 -21.28 -17.87 -19.55
CA GLU A 167 -20.42 -17.94 -18.36
C GLU A 167 -19.96 -16.57 -17.85
N VAL A 168 -19.58 -15.66 -18.76
CA VAL A 168 -19.15 -14.29 -18.41
C VAL A 168 -19.76 -13.22 -19.29
N ARG A 169 -19.52 -11.96 -18.95
CA ARG A 169 -19.80 -10.81 -19.83
C ARG A 169 -18.54 -10.02 -20.15
N CYS A 170 -18.43 -9.62 -21.40
CA CYS A 170 -17.55 -8.56 -21.86
C CYS A 170 -18.19 -7.20 -21.60
N VAL A 171 -17.35 -6.19 -21.40
CA VAL A 171 -17.78 -4.84 -20.99
C VAL A 171 -17.56 -3.86 -22.12
N ARG A 172 -18.50 -2.93 -22.31
CA ARG A 172 -18.41 -1.91 -23.35
C ARG A 172 -17.15 -1.06 -23.16
N GLU A 173 -16.44 -0.77 -24.24
CA GLU A 173 -15.07 -0.24 -24.19
C GLU A 173 -14.93 1.09 -23.40
N ASP A 174 -15.92 1.99 -23.49
CA ASP A 174 -15.95 3.27 -22.77
C ASP A 174 -16.15 3.14 -21.25
N LEU A 175 -16.58 1.95 -20.79
CA LEU A 175 -16.74 1.60 -19.37
C LEU A 175 -15.52 0.85 -18.83
N THR A 176 -14.42 0.82 -19.58
CA THR A 176 -13.18 0.11 -19.22
C THR A 176 -11.99 1.05 -19.15
N GLU A 177 -10.95 0.60 -18.45
CA GLU A 177 -9.64 1.25 -18.37
C GLU A 177 -8.51 0.30 -18.72
N SER A 178 -7.37 0.87 -19.13
CA SER A 178 -6.16 0.08 -19.38
C SER A 178 -5.65 -0.58 -18.10
N CYS A 179 -5.20 -1.83 -18.23
CA CYS A 179 -4.63 -2.59 -17.12
C CYS A 179 -3.19 -3.04 -17.39
N GLU A 180 -2.47 -3.30 -16.31
CA GLU A 180 -1.12 -3.85 -16.30
C GLU A 180 -1.02 -5.08 -15.37
N THR A 181 0.08 -5.83 -15.50
CA THR A 181 0.34 -6.99 -14.63
C THR A 181 0.73 -6.50 -13.24
N GLY A 182 0.11 -7.08 -12.23
CA GLY A 182 0.56 -7.02 -10.85
C GLY A 182 1.53 -8.16 -10.53
N GLU A 183 1.36 -8.74 -9.34
CA GLU A 183 2.16 -9.84 -8.84
C GLU A 183 2.01 -11.11 -9.68
N LYS A 184 3.10 -11.84 -9.84
CA LYS A 184 3.10 -13.14 -10.50
C LYS A 184 2.51 -14.21 -9.57
N VAL A 185 1.37 -14.77 -9.95
CA VAL A 185 0.67 -15.81 -9.20
C VAL A 185 1.23 -17.20 -9.50
N LEU A 186 1.52 -17.49 -10.78
CA LEU A 186 2.00 -18.80 -11.22
C LEU A 186 2.99 -18.66 -12.39
N GLY A 187 3.97 -19.57 -12.47
CA GLY A 187 4.81 -19.76 -13.65
C GLY A 187 5.12 -21.24 -13.87
N VAL A 188 4.74 -21.78 -15.03
CA VAL A 188 4.95 -23.18 -15.43
C VAL A 188 5.50 -23.22 -16.85
N GLY A 189 6.79 -23.55 -16.99
CA GLY A 189 7.48 -23.49 -18.29
C GLY A 189 7.44 -22.07 -18.87
N SER A 190 6.89 -21.93 -20.08
CA SER A 190 6.65 -20.62 -20.73
C SER A 190 5.33 -19.96 -20.31
N PHE A 191 4.43 -20.68 -19.64
CA PHE A 191 3.14 -20.16 -19.19
C PHE A 191 3.28 -19.41 -17.86
N ASN A 192 2.63 -18.26 -17.77
CA ASN A 192 2.69 -17.40 -16.61
C ASN A 192 1.33 -16.77 -16.35
N VAL A 193 1.02 -16.56 -15.06
CA VAL A 193 -0.22 -15.95 -14.57
C VAL A 193 0.14 -14.82 -13.62
N TRP A 194 -0.53 -13.69 -13.77
CA TRP A 194 -0.35 -12.48 -12.96
C TRP A 194 -1.70 -11.94 -12.50
N SER A 195 -1.72 -11.32 -11.31
CA SER A 195 -2.83 -10.46 -10.94
C SER A 195 -2.91 -9.24 -11.86
N THR A 196 -4.05 -8.55 -11.85
CA THR A 196 -4.31 -7.39 -12.71
C THR A 196 -4.54 -6.15 -11.87
N LYS A 197 -4.04 -5.01 -12.35
CA LYS A 197 -4.28 -3.71 -11.73
C LYS A 197 -4.44 -2.63 -12.80
N PRO A 198 -5.17 -1.53 -12.51
CA PRO A 198 -5.24 -0.39 -13.42
C PRO A 198 -3.87 0.25 -13.65
N CYS A 199 -3.61 0.73 -14.87
CA CYS A 199 -2.37 1.45 -15.18
C CYS A 199 -2.27 2.79 -14.42
N GLU A 200 -3.36 3.55 -14.38
CA GLU A 200 -3.45 4.81 -13.64
C GLU A 200 -4.04 4.57 -12.26
N ARG A 201 -3.35 5.03 -11.22
CA ARG A 201 -3.75 4.92 -9.82
C ARG A 201 -3.46 6.23 -9.08
N GLY A 202 -4.21 6.48 -8.01
CA GLY A 202 -4.21 7.73 -7.26
C GLY A 202 -5.62 8.22 -7.01
N ILE A 203 -5.75 9.33 -6.28
CA ILE A 203 -7.05 9.83 -5.79
C ILE A 203 -8.01 10.27 -6.91
N TRP A 204 -7.48 10.57 -8.10
CA TRP A 204 -8.26 11.00 -9.27
C TRP A 204 -8.49 9.87 -10.28
N SER A 205 -7.87 8.72 -10.08
CA SER A 205 -7.91 7.60 -11.02
C SER A 205 -9.22 6.82 -10.89
N ARG A 206 -9.73 6.37 -12.04
CA ARG A 206 -11.07 5.74 -12.14
C ARG A 206 -11.03 4.24 -12.39
N GLY A 207 -9.85 3.66 -12.57
CA GLY A 207 -9.70 2.24 -12.86
C GLY A 207 -10.09 1.35 -11.68
N VAL A 208 -10.88 0.32 -11.94
CA VAL A 208 -11.39 -0.64 -10.96
C VAL A 208 -10.95 -2.04 -11.38
N ALA A 209 -10.12 -2.68 -10.55
CA ALA A 209 -9.72 -4.07 -10.77
C ALA A 209 -10.91 -5.01 -10.55
N VAL A 210 -11.11 -5.96 -11.46
CA VAL A 210 -12.17 -6.98 -11.36
C VAL A 210 -11.85 -8.04 -10.31
N GLY A 211 -10.57 -8.22 -9.96
CA GLY A 211 -10.11 -9.31 -9.11
C GLY A 211 -9.84 -10.61 -9.87
N SER A 212 -9.90 -10.58 -11.21
CA SER A 212 -9.43 -11.66 -12.08
C SER A 212 -7.93 -11.48 -12.41
N PHE A 213 -7.42 -12.31 -13.30
CA PHE A 213 -5.99 -12.42 -13.61
C PHE A 213 -5.72 -12.34 -15.11
N PHE A 214 -4.45 -12.11 -15.46
CA PHE A 214 -3.93 -12.19 -16.81
C PHE A 214 -3.04 -13.43 -16.94
N CYS A 215 -3.11 -14.13 -18.07
CA CYS A 215 -2.23 -15.25 -18.34
C CYS A 215 -1.68 -15.22 -19.78
N SER A 216 -0.46 -15.70 -19.96
CA SER A 216 0.20 -15.75 -21.28
C SER A 216 1.29 -16.81 -21.31
N THR A 217 1.47 -17.44 -22.47
CA THR A 217 2.68 -18.19 -22.82
C THR A 217 3.71 -17.20 -23.39
N SER A 218 4.83 -16.96 -22.72
CA SER A 218 5.84 -15.99 -23.18
C SER A 218 6.96 -16.65 -23.98
N ASP A 219 7.33 -16.03 -25.09
CA ASP A 219 8.70 -15.56 -25.33
C ASP A 219 8.63 -14.03 -25.45
N ARG A 220 8.62 -13.30 -24.33
CA ARG A 220 8.65 -11.82 -24.33
C ARG A 220 10.09 -11.31 -24.37
N SER A 221 10.82 -11.71 -25.42
CA SER A 221 12.00 -10.98 -25.88
C SER A 221 11.59 -10.07 -27.04
N SER A 222 11.93 -8.79 -26.96
CA SER A 222 11.70 -7.70 -27.94
C SER A 222 10.33 -6.98 -27.95
N ASP A 223 10.33 -5.76 -27.41
CA ASP A 223 9.92 -4.52 -28.08
C ASP A 223 8.56 -4.36 -28.77
N ASN A 224 7.53 -5.11 -28.40
CA ASN A 224 6.15 -4.64 -28.62
C ASN A 224 5.34 -4.71 -27.33
N LYS A 225 4.96 -3.53 -26.81
CA LYS A 225 3.84 -3.34 -25.87
C LYS A 225 2.55 -3.81 -26.56
N SER A 226 2.39 -5.12 -26.76
CA SER A 226 1.07 -5.69 -27.03
C SER A 226 0.22 -5.37 -25.81
N SER A 227 -0.79 -4.53 -26.03
CA SER A 227 -1.84 -4.24 -25.04
C SER A 227 -2.30 -5.54 -24.42
N MET A 228 -2.49 -5.57 -23.10
CA MET A 228 -3.19 -6.69 -22.49
C MET A 228 -4.52 -6.91 -23.21
N ASN A 229 -4.87 -8.17 -23.48
CA ASN A 229 -6.14 -8.51 -24.13
C ASN A 229 -7.32 -8.51 -23.14
N ILE A 230 -7.10 -8.00 -21.93
CA ILE A 230 -8.11 -7.75 -20.91
C ILE A 230 -8.01 -6.29 -20.46
N ALA A 231 -9.05 -5.79 -19.82
CA ALA A 231 -9.14 -4.42 -19.30
C ALA A 231 -9.64 -4.42 -17.84
N CYS A 232 -9.41 -3.32 -17.13
CA CYS A 232 -10.10 -3.02 -15.87
C CYS A 232 -11.45 -2.36 -16.15
N LEU A 233 -12.34 -2.32 -15.15
CA LEU A 233 -13.55 -1.48 -15.22
C LEU A 233 -13.18 -0.01 -14.99
N LYS A 234 -14.06 0.90 -15.38
CA LYS A 234 -13.93 2.35 -15.15
C LYS A 234 -15.10 2.85 -14.31
N ASN A 235 -14.81 3.50 -13.19
CA ASN A 235 -15.82 4.20 -12.42
C ASN A 235 -16.15 5.55 -13.06
N LEU A 236 -17.35 5.67 -13.61
CA LEU A 236 -17.86 6.89 -14.22
C LEU A 236 -18.82 7.67 -13.30
N ASP A 237 -19.11 7.17 -12.10
CA ASP A 237 -19.93 7.88 -11.13
C ASP A 237 -19.12 9.02 -10.48
N PRO A 238 -19.43 10.30 -10.75
CA PRO A 238 -18.70 11.42 -10.19
C PRO A 238 -18.99 11.62 -8.70
N SER A 239 -20.09 11.05 -8.17
CA SER A 239 -20.46 11.22 -6.76
C SER A 239 -19.65 10.34 -5.82
N LEU A 240 -19.02 9.27 -6.34
CA LEU A 240 -18.33 8.25 -5.56
C LEU A 240 -19.17 7.79 -4.35
N HIS A 241 -20.48 7.60 -4.52
CA HIS A 241 -21.42 7.30 -3.43
C HIS A 241 -21.06 6.07 -2.56
N GLY A 242 -20.20 5.18 -3.08
CA GLY A 242 -19.65 4.05 -2.34
C GLY A 242 -18.60 4.45 -1.29
N MET A 243 -18.00 5.63 -1.38
CA MET A 243 -17.03 6.13 -0.40
C MET A 243 -17.71 6.45 0.95
N PRO A 244 -17.00 6.28 2.08
CA PRO A 244 -17.54 6.59 3.41
C PRO A 244 -17.72 8.10 3.60
N ASN A 245 -18.78 8.52 4.27
CA ASN A 245 -18.90 9.89 4.76
C ASN A 245 -18.03 10.13 6.02
N LEU A 246 -17.99 11.36 6.54
CA LEU A 246 -17.11 11.70 7.66
C LEU A 246 -17.40 10.89 8.94
N ASP A 247 -18.67 10.65 9.28
CA ASP A 247 -19.04 9.83 10.43
C ASP A 247 -18.57 8.38 10.27
N GLN A 248 -18.67 7.83 9.05
CA GLN A 248 -18.20 6.50 8.73
C GLN A 248 -16.67 6.42 8.75
N VAL A 249 -15.96 7.46 8.27
CA VAL A 249 -14.50 7.56 8.40
C VAL A 249 -14.08 7.52 9.87
N HIS A 250 -14.73 8.30 10.74
CA HIS A 250 -14.44 8.28 12.18
C HIS A 250 -14.69 6.88 12.78
N ALA A 251 -15.78 6.21 12.40
CA ALA A 251 -16.05 4.85 12.86
C ALA A 251 -15.00 3.83 12.37
N LEU A 252 -14.53 3.96 11.13
CA LEU A 252 -13.47 3.13 10.57
C LEU A 252 -12.14 3.34 11.31
N ILE A 253 -11.77 4.59 11.59
CA ILE A 253 -10.57 4.93 12.37
C ILE A 253 -10.68 4.38 13.79
N GLN A 254 -11.85 4.50 14.44
CA GLN A 254 -12.07 3.92 15.77
C GLN A 254 -11.94 2.40 15.78
N HIS A 255 -12.41 1.73 14.73
CA HIS A 255 -12.44 0.28 14.64
C HIS A 255 -11.09 -0.34 14.24
N TYR A 256 -10.41 0.29 13.27
CA TYR A 256 -9.17 -0.23 12.67
C TYR A 256 -7.91 0.55 13.00
N GLY A 257 -8.00 1.74 13.60
CA GLY A 257 -6.85 2.58 13.93
C GLY A 257 -5.74 1.76 14.60
N PRO A 258 -4.59 1.56 13.92
CA PRO A 258 -3.53 0.69 14.38
C PRO A 258 -2.92 1.12 15.72
N MET A 259 -2.41 0.14 16.46
CA MET A 259 -1.54 0.38 17.60
C MET A 259 -0.09 0.42 17.12
N VAL A 260 0.56 1.58 17.26
CA VAL A 260 1.96 1.78 16.86
C VAL A 260 2.85 1.57 18.07
N TYR A 261 3.78 0.62 18.01
CA TYR A 261 4.81 0.41 19.04
C TYR A 261 6.15 0.98 18.59
N PHE A 262 6.76 1.77 19.45
CA PHE A 262 8.15 2.23 19.29
C PHE A 262 9.09 1.28 19.99
N HIS A 263 10.31 1.14 19.48
CA HIS A 263 11.31 0.23 20.03
C HIS A 263 11.56 0.51 21.54
N PRO A 264 11.81 -0.50 22.40
CA PRO A 264 12.05 -0.30 23.85
C PRO A 264 13.22 0.64 24.20
N GLU A 265 14.15 0.78 23.27
CA GLU A 265 15.32 1.67 23.36
C GLU A 265 15.17 2.94 22.52
N GLU A 266 13.96 3.25 22.04
CA GLU A 266 13.72 4.50 21.31
C GLU A 266 13.96 5.70 22.22
N THR A 267 14.71 6.66 21.69
CA THR A 267 15.04 7.93 22.36
C THR A 267 14.25 9.09 21.76
N TYR A 268 13.93 9.02 20.47
CA TYR A 268 13.24 10.06 19.71
C TYR A 268 11.80 9.60 19.49
N LEU A 269 10.89 10.05 20.35
CA LEU A 269 9.50 9.65 20.29
C LEU A 269 8.68 10.65 19.45
N PRO A 270 7.50 10.25 18.94
CA PRO A 270 6.64 11.16 18.20
C PRO A 270 6.11 12.31 19.06
N SER A 271 5.58 13.33 18.39
CA SER A 271 4.81 14.41 19.01
C SER A 271 3.75 14.94 18.05
N SER A 272 2.87 15.83 18.51
CA SER A 272 2.07 16.63 17.58
C SER A 272 2.87 17.82 17.04
N VAL A 273 2.56 18.25 15.82
CA VAL A 273 3.14 19.43 15.17
C VAL A 273 2.92 20.70 16.01
N PRO A 274 1.72 20.96 16.57
CA PRO A 274 1.54 22.07 17.49
C PRO A 274 2.43 22.01 18.74
N TRP A 275 2.72 20.82 19.27
CA TRP A 275 3.66 20.68 20.37
C TRP A 275 5.07 21.06 19.92
N PHE A 276 5.52 20.53 18.78
CA PHE A 276 6.85 20.84 18.22
C PHE A 276 7.07 22.35 18.05
N PHE A 277 6.12 23.06 17.46
CA PHE A 277 6.20 24.51 17.28
C PHE A 277 6.19 25.27 18.62
N LYS A 278 5.30 24.92 19.55
CA LYS A 278 5.22 25.56 20.87
C LYS A 278 6.47 25.37 21.73
N ASN A 279 7.23 24.31 21.49
CA ASN A 279 8.40 23.97 22.31
C ASN A 279 9.73 24.49 21.74
N GLY A 280 9.69 25.29 20.67
CA GLY A 280 10.85 26.10 20.26
C GLY A 280 11.36 25.84 18.84
N ALA A 281 10.65 25.07 18.00
CA ALA A 281 10.99 25.00 16.58
C ALA A 281 10.88 26.38 15.92
N LEU A 282 11.84 26.69 15.05
CA LEU A 282 11.99 28.00 14.42
C LEU A 282 11.94 27.88 12.90
N LEU A 283 11.35 28.89 12.25
CA LEU A 283 11.40 29.07 10.80
C LEU A 283 12.65 29.87 10.46
N TYR A 284 13.51 29.29 9.62
CA TYR A 284 14.67 29.97 9.07
C TYR A 284 14.39 30.42 7.64
N ARG A 285 15.11 31.46 7.22
CA ARG A 285 15.06 32.02 5.87
C ARG A 285 16.47 32.17 5.33
N PHE A 286 16.66 31.86 4.06
CA PHE A 286 17.94 32.05 3.38
C PHE A 286 18.43 33.51 3.53
N GLY A 287 19.66 33.67 4.02
CA GLY A 287 20.28 34.98 4.26
C GLY A 287 19.90 35.66 5.58
N ALA A 288 18.97 35.10 6.37
CA ALA A 288 18.69 35.58 7.72
C ALA A 288 19.66 34.95 8.74
N SER A 289 20.04 35.71 9.76
CA SER A 289 20.98 35.26 10.81
C SER A 289 20.31 34.60 12.01
N GLN A 290 18.97 34.65 12.11
CA GLN A 290 18.20 34.11 13.24
C GLN A 290 16.90 33.49 12.73
N GLY A 291 16.44 32.44 13.42
CA GLY A 291 15.14 31.81 13.18
C GLY A 291 13.99 32.57 13.85
N GLU A 292 12.82 32.52 13.24
CA GLU A 292 11.59 33.15 13.71
C GLU A 292 10.69 32.12 14.43
N PRO A 293 10.05 32.44 15.57
CA PRO A 293 9.12 31.54 16.22
C PRO A 293 7.95 31.14 15.31
N ILE A 294 7.54 29.87 15.35
CA ILE A 294 6.42 29.35 14.57
C ILE A 294 5.15 29.37 15.44
N ASN A 295 4.04 29.87 14.89
CA ASN A 295 2.73 29.78 15.52
C ASN A 295 2.30 28.31 15.64
N SER A 296 1.54 27.95 16.66
CA SER A 296 1.23 26.53 16.90
C SER A 296 0.42 25.84 15.80
N ASP A 297 -0.28 26.59 14.97
CA ASP A 297 -1.00 26.10 13.80
C ASP A 297 -0.19 26.20 12.49
N GLY A 298 1.00 26.80 12.54
CA GLY A 298 1.84 27.10 11.38
C GLY A 298 1.36 28.29 10.55
N SER A 299 0.48 29.14 11.07
CA SER A 299 -0.12 30.26 10.31
C SER A 299 0.86 31.31 9.78
N ASN A 300 2.08 31.36 10.30
CA ASN A 300 3.16 32.23 9.82
C ASN A 300 4.17 31.52 8.90
N LEU A 301 3.93 30.26 8.54
CA LEU A 301 4.73 29.55 7.55
C LEU A 301 4.35 30.00 6.12
N PRO A 302 5.31 30.05 5.17
CA PRO A 302 4.98 30.26 3.77
C PRO A 302 4.12 29.09 3.24
N ALA A 303 2.98 29.43 2.65
CA ALA A 303 2.01 28.44 2.15
C ALA A 303 2.20 28.19 0.64
N GLY A 304 2.23 26.91 0.25
CA GLY A 304 2.32 26.43 -1.13
C GLY A 304 3.70 26.62 -1.78
N GLY A 305 3.70 26.62 -3.11
CA GLY A 305 4.91 26.72 -3.94
C GLY A 305 5.71 25.41 -3.99
N GLU A 306 6.88 25.47 -4.61
CA GLU A 306 7.83 24.35 -4.73
C GLU A 306 8.98 24.52 -3.75
N ASN A 307 9.66 23.42 -3.39
CA ASN A 307 10.84 23.53 -2.55
C ASN A 307 12.00 24.30 -3.23
N ASP A 308 12.12 25.59 -2.88
CA ASP A 308 13.05 26.55 -3.47
C ASP A 308 14.30 26.80 -2.62
N GLY A 309 14.45 26.11 -1.48
CA GLY A 309 15.54 26.31 -0.51
C GLY A 309 15.51 27.67 0.20
N GLY A 310 14.44 28.46 0.04
CA GLY A 310 14.32 29.78 0.63
C GLY A 310 14.01 29.78 2.13
N PHE A 311 13.43 28.70 2.63
CA PHE A 311 12.99 28.53 4.01
C PHE A 311 13.17 27.08 4.47
N TRP A 312 13.43 26.88 5.76
CA TRP A 312 13.42 25.56 6.40
C TRP A 312 13.04 25.70 7.87
N ILE A 313 12.62 24.61 8.50
CA ILE A 313 12.41 24.55 9.96
C ILE A 313 13.65 23.95 10.62
N ASP A 314 14.08 24.48 11.76
CA ASP A 314 15.16 23.89 12.56
C ASP A 314 14.89 24.07 14.07
N LEU A 315 15.69 23.37 14.87
CA LEU A 315 15.71 23.42 16.31
C LEU A 315 16.43 24.68 16.82
N PRO A 316 16.12 25.16 18.03
CA PRO A 316 16.79 26.32 18.61
C PRO A 316 18.25 25.99 18.98
N GLU A 317 19.07 27.04 19.11
CA GLU A 317 20.50 26.91 19.46
C GLU A 317 20.75 26.44 20.90
N ASP A 318 19.78 26.61 21.81
CA ASP A 318 19.91 26.16 23.20
C ASP A 318 19.94 24.63 23.28
N ASP A 319 21.06 24.07 23.74
CA ASP A 319 21.31 22.62 23.76
C ASP A 319 20.29 21.84 24.60
N GLU A 320 19.82 22.40 25.72
CA GLU A 320 18.86 21.73 26.60
C GLU A 320 17.49 21.69 25.93
N VAL A 321 17.04 22.82 25.40
CA VAL A 321 15.77 22.93 24.66
C VAL A 321 15.81 22.04 23.42
N ARG A 322 16.89 22.11 22.62
CA ARG A 322 17.12 21.25 21.44
C ARG A 322 17.05 19.78 21.80
N SER A 323 17.76 19.34 22.84
CA SER A 323 17.74 17.95 23.32
C SER A 323 16.35 17.49 23.75
N ASN A 324 15.59 18.35 24.41
CA ASN A 324 14.23 18.03 24.85
C ASN A 324 13.24 17.95 23.67
N ILE A 325 13.35 18.85 22.67
CA ILE A 325 12.52 18.78 21.46
C ILE A 325 12.80 17.48 20.70
N LYS A 326 14.07 17.10 20.52
CA LYS A 326 14.46 15.87 19.79
C LYS A 326 13.80 14.62 20.38
N LYS A 327 13.69 14.52 21.71
CA LYS A 327 13.06 13.38 22.39
C LYS A 327 11.55 13.27 22.10
N GLY A 328 10.93 14.34 21.64
CA GLY A 328 9.50 14.44 21.39
C GLY A 328 8.65 14.31 22.65
N ASN A 329 7.34 14.10 22.43
CA ASN A 329 6.37 14.00 23.51
C ASN A 329 5.23 13.08 23.07
N ILE A 330 5.40 11.79 23.35
CA ILE A 330 4.47 10.74 22.94
C ILE A 330 3.04 10.97 23.42
N GLU A 331 2.86 11.64 24.56
CA GLU A 331 1.54 11.97 25.11
C GLU A 331 0.81 12.98 24.23
N SER A 332 1.54 13.90 23.59
CA SER A 332 0.99 14.89 22.67
C SER A 332 0.74 14.34 21.27
N SER A 333 1.22 13.13 20.94
CA SER A 333 1.17 12.58 19.59
C SER A 333 -0.24 12.59 19.01
N GLU A 334 -0.30 12.96 17.74
CA GLU A 334 -1.52 13.07 16.95
C GLU A 334 -1.23 12.56 15.54
N LEU A 335 -2.14 11.75 15.01
CA LEU A 335 -2.04 11.23 13.65
C LEU A 335 -2.78 12.17 12.69
N TYR A 336 -2.17 12.48 11.56
CA TYR A 336 -2.77 13.31 10.53
C TYR A 336 -3.27 12.43 9.40
N VAL A 337 -4.58 12.45 9.17
CA VAL A 337 -5.27 11.46 8.35
C VAL A 337 -5.64 12.04 7.00
N HIS A 338 -5.20 11.35 5.94
CA HIS A 338 -5.66 11.58 4.57
C HIS A 338 -6.52 10.40 4.13
N VAL A 339 -7.77 10.68 3.76
CA VAL A 339 -8.73 9.67 3.30
C VAL A 339 -8.86 9.73 1.80
N LYS A 340 -8.45 8.64 1.13
CA LYS A 340 -8.25 8.61 -0.31
C LYS A 340 -9.18 7.58 -0.96
N PRO A 341 -9.85 7.91 -2.07
CA PRO A 341 -10.44 6.88 -2.92
C PRO A 341 -9.34 6.02 -3.52
N ALA A 342 -9.51 4.69 -3.47
CA ALA A 342 -8.57 3.72 -4.01
C ALA A 342 -9.28 2.79 -5.00
N LEU A 343 -8.54 2.39 -6.04
CA LEU A 343 -9.04 1.50 -7.10
C LEU A 343 -10.39 1.97 -7.68
N GLY A 344 -10.46 3.24 -8.10
CA GLY A 344 -11.69 3.82 -8.64
C GLY A 344 -12.79 4.02 -7.60
N GLY A 345 -12.46 4.09 -6.32
CA GLY A 345 -13.41 4.36 -5.24
C GLY A 345 -14.22 3.15 -4.76
N ILE A 346 -13.82 1.93 -5.15
CA ILE A 346 -14.37 0.70 -4.55
C ILE A 346 -13.61 0.27 -3.28
N PHE A 347 -12.48 0.91 -3.01
CA PHE A 347 -11.78 0.87 -1.73
C PHE A 347 -11.53 2.29 -1.22
N THR A 348 -11.32 2.40 0.08
CA THR A 348 -10.87 3.62 0.76
C THR A 348 -9.53 3.33 1.40
N ASP A 349 -8.53 4.16 1.09
CA ASP A 349 -7.25 4.17 1.79
C ASP A 349 -7.31 5.22 2.91
N ILE A 350 -7.06 4.79 4.14
CA ILE A 350 -6.88 5.69 5.28
C ILE A 350 -5.39 5.75 5.58
N VAL A 351 -4.76 6.84 5.15
CA VAL A 351 -3.34 7.14 5.36
C VAL A 351 -3.20 7.85 6.69
N MET A 352 -2.36 7.36 7.59
CA MET A 352 -2.09 7.98 8.89
C MET A 352 -0.63 8.41 8.96
N TRP A 353 -0.41 9.72 8.94
CA TRP A 353 0.90 10.34 9.11
C TRP A 353 1.22 10.53 10.59
N ILE A 354 2.42 10.16 10.99
CA ILE A 354 2.98 10.39 12.31
C ILE A 354 4.24 11.27 12.20
N PHE A 355 4.37 12.22 13.11
CA PHE A 355 5.48 13.15 13.14
C PHE A 355 6.42 12.84 14.32
N CYS A 356 7.69 12.60 14.00
CA CYS A 356 8.78 12.56 14.96
C CYS A 356 9.60 13.85 14.82
N PRO A 357 9.83 14.63 15.90
CA PRO A 357 10.63 15.85 15.82
C PRO A 357 12.07 15.65 15.33
N PHE A 358 12.59 14.43 15.43
CA PHE A 358 13.96 14.10 15.08
C PHE A 358 14.08 12.63 14.67
N ASN A 359 14.80 12.37 13.58
CA ASN A 359 15.30 11.06 13.19
C ASN A 359 16.72 10.89 13.74
N GLY A 360 16.99 9.76 14.41
CA GLY A 360 18.28 9.48 15.04
C GLY A 360 19.34 8.91 14.08
N PRO A 361 20.57 8.70 14.57
CA PRO A 361 21.64 8.18 13.72
C PRO A 361 21.39 6.72 13.34
N ALA A 362 21.74 6.40 12.09
CA ALA A 362 21.63 5.09 11.49
C ALA A 362 22.56 4.07 12.16
N THR A 363 22.17 2.80 12.09
CA THR A 363 23.05 1.67 12.44
C THR A 363 23.27 0.82 11.21
N LEU A 364 24.51 0.56 10.83
CA LEU A 364 24.83 -0.30 9.70
C LEU A 364 25.11 -1.73 10.14
N LYS A 365 24.67 -2.68 9.32
CA LYS A 365 25.02 -4.10 9.45
C LYS A 365 25.91 -4.51 8.28
N ILE A 366 27.01 -5.20 8.57
CA ILE A 366 27.95 -5.73 7.59
C ILE A 366 28.28 -7.18 7.98
N GLY A 367 27.52 -8.12 7.44
CA GLY A 367 27.58 -9.52 7.84
C GLY A 367 27.28 -9.70 9.33
N LEU A 368 28.29 -10.11 10.10
CA LEU A 368 28.20 -10.29 11.55
C LEU A 368 28.50 -9.00 12.34
N LEU A 369 29.09 -7.99 11.70
CA LEU A 369 29.41 -6.71 12.34
C LEU A 369 28.19 -5.79 12.36
N THR A 370 28.00 -5.08 13.47
CA THR A 370 27.03 -3.99 13.62
C THR A 370 27.79 -2.74 14.01
N VAL A 371 27.61 -1.66 13.25
CA VAL A 371 28.34 -0.41 13.43
C VAL A 371 27.31 0.72 13.65
N PRO A 372 27.15 1.24 14.86
CA PRO A 372 26.35 2.44 15.09
C PRO A 372 27.07 3.65 14.48
N MET A 373 26.36 4.46 13.72
CA MET A 373 26.90 5.72 13.20
C MET A 373 26.78 6.82 14.26
N ASN A 374 27.59 7.88 14.15
CA ASN A 374 27.49 8.99 15.08
C ASN A 374 26.39 9.97 14.67
N ARG A 375 26.45 10.48 13.44
CA ARG A 375 25.52 11.51 12.91
C ARG A 375 24.88 11.13 11.57
N VAL A 376 25.39 10.09 10.92
CA VAL A 376 24.87 9.69 9.60
C VAL A 376 23.41 9.25 9.73
N GLY A 377 22.55 9.84 8.89
CA GLY A 377 21.11 9.57 8.84
C GLY A 377 20.26 10.37 9.83
N GLU A 378 20.87 11.13 10.76
CA GLU A 378 20.09 11.96 11.68
C GLU A 378 19.55 13.21 10.96
N HIS A 379 18.31 13.62 11.23
CA HIS A 379 17.75 14.86 10.70
C HIS A 379 16.62 15.40 11.57
N VAL A 380 16.43 16.72 11.51
CA VAL A 380 15.28 17.39 12.15
C VAL A 380 14.03 17.14 11.32
N GLY A 381 12.93 16.89 12.03
CA GLY A 381 11.62 16.57 11.45
C GLY A 381 11.64 15.22 10.75
N ASP A 382 10.64 14.39 11.02
CA ASP A 382 10.55 13.08 10.42
C ASP A 382 9.08 12.69 10.25
N TRP A 383 8.72 12.37 9.02
CA TRP A 383 7.34 12.12 8.60
C TRP A 383 7.24 10.68 8.11
N GLU A 384 6.54 9.87 8.89
CA GLU A 384 6.28 8.48 8.58
C GLU A 384 4.79 8.25 8.39
N HIS A 385 4.43 7.24 7.62
CA HIS A 385 3.03 6.87 7.48
C HIS A 385 2.81 5.37 7.34
N PHE A 386 1.56 4.99 7.54
CA PHE A 386 1.03 3.70 7.18
C PHE A 386 -0.39 3.88 6.66
N THR A 387 -0.82 2.98 5.80
CA THR A 387 -2.11 3.11 5.10
C THR A 387 -2.87 1.83 5.20
N PHE A 388 -4.11 1.86 5.67
CA PHE A 388 -4.98 0.69 5.67
C PHE A 388 -6.11 0.84 4.66
N ARG A 389 -6.28 -0.20 3.84
CA ARG A 389 -7.20 -0.23 2.71
C ARG A 389 -8.47 -0.97 3.07
N ILE A 390 -9.60 -0.29 2.97
CA ILE A 390 -10.92 -0.76 3.39
C ILE A 390 -11.80 -0.97 2.18
N SER A 391 -12.49 -2.10 2.13
CA SER A 391 -13.48 -2.45 1.11
C SER A 391 -14.74 -1.61 1.28
N ASN A 392 -15.10 -0.80 0.27
CA ASN A 392 -16.30 0.05 0.35
C ASN A 392 -17.61 -0.75 0.25
N PHE A 393 -17.55 -2.04 -0.11
CA PHE A 393 -18.71 -2.92 -0.15
C PHE A 393 -19.24 -3.29 1.24
N ASN A 394 -18.38 -3.39 2.24
CA ASN A 394 -18.75 -3.92 3.58
C ASN A 394 -17.99 -3.26 4.74
N GLY A 395 -17.03 -2.38 4.47
CA GLY A 395 -16.15 -1.77 5.45
C GLY A 395 -15.06 -2.71 5.98
N GLU A 396 -14.80 -3.84 5.33
CA GLU A 396 -13.80 -4.80 5.77
C GLU A 396 -12.37 -4.37 5.41
N LEU A 397 -11.43 -4.53 6.35
CA LEU A 397 -10.01 -4.32 6.13
C LEU A 397 -9.45 -5.37 5.14
N SER A 398 -8.83 -4.90 4.05
CA SER A 398 -8.24 -5.76 3.02
C SER A 398 -6.74 -5.97 3.21
N GLN A 399 -5.99 -4.90 3.44
CA GLN A 399 -4.53 -4.92 3.51
C GLN A 399 -4.03 -3.61 4.12
N MET A 400 -2.76 -3.59 4.50
CA MET A 400 -2.13 -2.44 5.11
C MET A 400 -0.74 -2.22 4.50
N TYR A 401 -0.45 -1.00 4.08
CA TYR A 401 0.85 -0.55 3.62
C TYR A 401 1.67 -0.04 4.80
N PHE A 402 2.93 -0.44 4.82
CA PHE A 402 3.92 -0.02 5.79
C PHE A 402 5.03 0.74 5.07
N SER A 403 5.14 2.05 5.33
CA SER A 403 6.19 2.91 4.78
C SER A 403 7.56 2.48 5.33
N GLN A 404 8.52 2.29 4.44
CA GLN A 404 9.89 1.88 4.76
C GLN A 404 10.86 2.74 3.96
N HIS A 405 11.21 3.91 4.51
CA HIS A 405 12.14 4.86 3.88
C HIS A 405 11.74 5.16 2.43
N SER A 406 12.64 4.96 1.46
CA SER A 406 12.46 5.24 0.02
C SER A 406 11.42 4.34 -0.69
N GLY A 407 10.52 3.67 0.05
CA GLY A 407 9.47 2.79 -0.46
C GLY A 407 8.63 2.20 0.68
N GLY A 408 8.13 0.97 0.49
CA GLY A 408 7.34 0.28 1.51
C GLY A 408 6.73 -1.01 0.99
N GLY A 409 5.73 -1.54 1.69
CA GLY A 409 5.09 -2.77 1.25
C GLY A 409 3.66 -2.93 1.74
N TRP A 410 2.79 -3.35 0.84
CA TRP A 410 1.46 -3.85 1.18
C TRP A 410 1.57 -5.24 1.83
N VAL A 411 0.99 -5.37 3.01
CA VAL A 411 0.84 -6.62 3.74
C VAL A 411 -0.64 -6.93 3.83
N ASP A 412 -1.00 -8.12 3.39
CA ASP A 412 -2.38 -8.52 3.28
C ASP A 412 -2.92 -8.95 4.67
N VAL A 413 -4.22 -8.74 4.93
CA VAL A 413 -4.84 -8.73 6.26
C VAL A 413 -4.61 -10.01 7.10
N SER A 414 -4.42 -11.18 6.47
CA SER A 414 -4.17 -12.45 7.17
C SER A 414 -2.76 -12.58 7.74
N ASP A 415 -1.84 -11.76 7.28
CA ASP A 415 -0.46 -11.70 7.78
C ASP A 415 -0.27 -10.52 8.75
N LEU A 416 -1.34 -9.79 9.10
CA LEU A 416 -1.27 -8.72 10.09
C LEU A 416 -1.38 -9.27 11.51
N GLU A 417 -0.63 -8.64 12.43
CA GLU A 417 -0.85 -8.80 13.86
C GLU A 417 -1.97 -7.87 14.33
N PHE A 418 -2.81 -8.35 15.25
CA PHE A 418 -3.91 -7.57 15.81
C PHE A 418 -3.79 -7.44 17.33
N VAL A 419 -4.21 -6.29 17.87
CA VAL A 419 -4.35 -6.11 19.31
C VAL A 419 -5.42 -7.08 19.83
N LYS A 420 -5.05 -7.90 20.81
CA LYS A 420 -5.90 -8.95 21.37
C LYS A 420 -7.30 -8.44 21.72
N GLY A 421 -8.32 -9.09 21.17
CA GLY A 421 -9.72 -8.73 21.42
C GLY A 421 -10.20 -7.51 20.64
N SER A 422 -9.56 -7.18 19.52
CA SER A 422 -9.95 -6.08 18.64
C SER A 422 -9.59 -6.39 17.18
N ASN A 423 -10.08 -5.55 16.26
CA ASN A 423 -9.66 -5.55 14.85
C ASN A 423 -8.59 -4.48 14.56
N LYS A 424 -7.92 -3.94 15.58
CA LYS A 424 -6.85 -2.97 15.41
C LYS A 424 -5.55 -3.67 15.03
N PRO A 425 -4.98 -3.41 13.83
CA PRO A 425 -3.68 -3.94 13.46
C PRO A 425 -2.57 -3.37 14.35
N VAL A 426 -1.40 -3.98 14.26
CA VAL A 426 -0.19 -3.53 14.94
C VAL A 426 0.81 -2.99 13.92
N VAL A 427 1.45 -1.88 14.27
CA VAL A 427 2.59 -1.31 13.55
C VAL A 427 3.78 -1.29 14.49
N TYR A 428 4.94 -1.70 14.01
CA TYR A 428 6.20 -1.54 14.73
C TYR A 428 7.07 -0.49 14.04
N SER A 429 7.40 0.59 14.76
CA SER A 429 8.29 1.65 14.32
C SER A 429 9.74 1.27 14.62
N SER A 430 10.62 1.39 13.64
CA SER A 430 12.03 1.07 13.81
C SER A 430 12.72 2.06 14.75
N LYS A 431 13.74 1.56 15.45
CA LYS A 431 14.56 2.37 16.36
C LYS A 431 15.28 3.47 15.57
N HIS A 432 15.21 4.71 16.05
CA HIS A 432 15.77 5.95 15.51
C HIS A 432 15.20 6.42 14.18
N GLY A 433 15.00 5.50 13.21
CA GLY A 433 14.60 5.81 11.84
C GLY A 433 13.11 5.71 11.54
N HIS A 434 12.30 5.31 12.51
CA HIS A 434 10.82 5.30 12.52
C HIS A 434 10.06 4.59 11.39
N ALA A 435 10.73 4.03 10.39
CA ALA A 435 10.12 3.19 9.37
C ALA A 435 9.20 2.12 9.97
N SER A 436 8.08 1.87 9.29
CA SER A 436 6.98 1.04 9.78
C SER A 436 7.11 -0.40 9.30
N PHE A 437 6.81 -1.35 10.19
CA PHE A 437 6.87 -2.78 9.89
C PHE A 437 5.71 -3.58 10.52
N PRO A 438 5.26 -4.67 9.88
CA PRO A 438 4.12 -5.48 10.33
C PRO A 438 4.43 -6.40 11.52
N HIS A 439 5.70 -6.78 11.71
CA HIS A 439 6.13 -7.73 12.72
C HIS A 439 7.37 -7.24 13.48
N PRO A 440 7.59 -7.71 14.73
CA PRO A 440 8.82 -7.41 15.45
C PRO A 440 9.99 -8.22 14.86
N GLY A 441 11.21 -7.72 15.04
CA GLY A 441 12.42 -8.35 14.54
C GLY A 441 13.43 -7.34 13.99
N LEU A 442 14.26 -7.84 13.08
CA LEU A 442 15.30 -7.08 12.41
C LEU A 442 15.02 -7.05 10.91
N TYR A 443 14.92 -5.84 10.37
CA TYR A 443 14.76 -5.55 8.96
C TYR A 443 16.04 -4.90 8.44
N LEU A 444 16.44 -5.23 7.22
CA LEU A 444 17.66 -4.71 6.61
C LEU A 444 17.34 -3.99 5.31
N GLN A 445 17.63 -2.69 5.26
CA GLN A 445 17.55 -1.89 4.04
C GLN A 445 18.90 -1.95 3.33
N GLY A 446 18.97 -2.79 2.30
CA GLY A 446 20.19 -3.10 1.56
C GLY A 446 20.19 -4.54 1.05
N SER A 447 21.36 -5.13 0.87
CA SER A 447 21.49 -6.51 0.41
C SER A 447 21.33 -7.49 1.57
N SER A 448 20.11 -7.99 1.76
CA SER A 448 19.80 -9.09 2.70
C SER A 448 20.66 -10.34 2.44
N LYS A 449 20.90 -10.67 1.17
CA LYS A 449 21.75 -11.81 0.75
C LYS A 449 23.19 -11.67 1.23
N LEU A 450 23.73 -10.45 1.22
CA LEU A 450 25.08 -10.16 1.69
C LEU A 450 25.12 -9.81 3.20
N GLY A 451 23.96 -9.60 3.82
CA GLY A 451 23.85 -9.10 5.19
C GLY A 451 24.40 -7.69 5.34
N ILE A 452 24.30 -6.86 4.29
CA ILE A 452 24.83 -5.49 4.25
C ILE A 452 23.69 -4.50 4.08
N GLY A 453 23.58 -3.50 4.96
CA GLY A 453 22.57 -2.44 4.84
C GLY A 453 22.33 -1.66 6.14
N VAL A 454 21.36 -0.74 6.10
CA VAL A 454 20.86 -0.02 7.27
C VAL A 454 19.95 -0.95 8.08
N ARG A 455 20.23 -1.03 9.38
CA ARG A 455 19.59 -1.89 10.35
C ARG A 455 18.34 -1.21 10.90
N ASN A 456 17.17 -1.83 10.72
CA ASN A 456 15.90 -1.41 11.28
C ASN A 456 15.46 -2.42 12.35
N ASP A 457 15.71 -2.09 13.62
CA ASP A 457 15.27 -2.90 14.76
C ASP A 457 13.88 -2.48 15.21
N VAL A 458 12.95 -3.44 15.24
CA VAL A 458 11.57 -3.23 15.66
C VAL A 458 11.19 -4.21 16.76
N ALA A 459 10.55 -3.71 17.81
CA ALA A 459 10.11 -4.54 18.92
C ALA A 459 8.94 -3.90 19.66
N LYS A 460 8.10 -4.74 20.25
CA LYS A 460 7.00 -4.29 21.12
C LYS A 460 7.56 -3.64 22.38
N SER A 461 6.97 -2.53 22.80
CA SER A 461 7.33 -1.87 24.06
C SER A 461 6.13 -1.23 24.76
N LYS A 462 6.39 -0.52 25.86
CA LYS A 462 5.42 0.35 26.54
C LYS A 462 5.21 1.70 25.82
N TYR A 463 6.13 2.09 24.95
CA TYR A 463 6.02 3.29 24.13
C TYR A 463 5.11 2.94 22.96
N ALA A 464 3.85 3.35 23.08
CA ALA A 464 2.84 3.02 22.09
C ALA A 464 1.86 4.18 21.88
N VAL A 465 1.36 4.29 20.66
CA VAL A 465 0.34 5.26 20.25
C VAL A 465 -0.85 4.49 19.68
N ASP A 466 -2.02 4.65 20.28
CA ASP A 466 -3.29 4.22 19.69
C ASP A 466 -3.76 5.31 18.71
N SER A 467 -3.56 5.06 17.42
CA SER A 467 -3.86 6.03 16.36
C SER A 467 -5.33 6.41 16.25
N SER A 468 -6.23 5.64 16.88
CA SER A 468 -7.66 5.95 16.91
C SER A 468 -8.07 6.96 18.00
N GLN A 469 -7.17 7.30 18.93
CA GLN A 469 -7.52 8.15 20.09
C GLN A 469 -7.29 9.64 19.82
N ARG A 470 -6.18 9.98 19.16
CA ARG A 470 -5.79 11.36 18.85
C ARG A 470 -5.39 11.45 17.39
N TYR A 471 -6.28 12.00 16.58
CA TYR A 471 -6.05 12.19 15.17
C TYR A 471 -6.80 13.42 14.65
N MET A 472 -6.31 13.95 13.53
CA MET A 472 -6.92 15.03 12.77
C MET A 472 -7.08 14.58 11.33
N ILE A 473 -8.30 14.58 10.80
CA ILE A 473 -8.50 14.40 9.35
C ILE A 473 -8.08 15.71 8.69
N VAL A 474 -7.05 15.65 7.85
CA VAL A 474 -6.46 16.83 7.20
C VAL A 474 -6.76 16.91 5.71
N ALA A 475 -7.18 15.80 5.09
CA ALA A 475 -7.61 15.77 3.70
C ALA A 475 -8.61 14.62 3.43
N ALA A 476 -9.63 14.91 2.63
CA ALA A 476 -10.59 13.96 2.09
C ALA A 476 -11.28 14.58 0.86
N GLU A 477 -10.55 14.72 -0.24
CA GLU A 477 -10.94 15.52 -1.41
C GLU A 477 -12.29 15.10 -2.01
N TYR A 478 -12.62 13.81 -1.92
CA TYR A 478 -13.88 13.26 -2.44
C TYR A 478 -15.14 13.77 -1.71
N LEU A 479 -15.00 14.31 -0.49
CA LEU A 479 -16.12 14.90 0.26
C LEU A 479 -16.47 16.32 -0.23
N GLY A 480 -15.63 16.90 -1.10
CA GLY A 480 -15.81 18.26 -1.63
C GLY A 480 -15.11 19.35 -0.80
N GLU A 481 -15.02 20.53 -1.40
CA GLU A 481 -14.35 21.69 -0.82
C GLU A 481 -15.00 22.12 0.51
N GLY A 482 -14.19 22.36 1.54
CA GLY A 482 -14.64 22.79 2.85
C GLY A 482 -15.17 21.68 3.78
N ALA A 483 -15.25 20.42 3.31
CA ALA A 483 -15.66 19.30 4.16
C ALA A 483 -14.63 18.97 5.27
N VAL A 484 -13.35 19.19 4.99
CA VAL A 484 -12.24 19.01 5.93
C VAL A 484 -11.44 20.31 6.00
N SER A 485 -11.15 20.76 7.23
CA SER A 485 -10.31 21.94 7.45
C SER A 485 -8.85 21.53 7.46
N GLU A 486 -8.09 22.07 6.52
CA GLU A 486 -6.66 21.84 6.45
C GLU A 486 -5.89 22.74 7.44
N PRO A 487 -4.92 22.21 8.20
CA PRO A 487 -4.06 23.05 9.04
C PRO A 487 -3.02 23.80 8.21
N CYS A 488 -2.66 25.03 8.61
CA CYS A 488 -1.76 25.89 7.84
C CYS A 488 -0.39 25.27 7.58
N TRP A 489 0.16 24.54 8.55
CA TRP A 489 1.46 23.88 8.39
C TRP A 489 1.49 22.81 7.30
N LEU A 490 0.35 22.22 6.91
CA LEU A 490 0.32 21.22 5.84
C LEU A 490 0.63 21.85 4.48
N GLN A 491 0.46 23.16 4.35
CA GLN A 491 0.82 23.93 3.17
C GLN A 491 2.31 24.32 3.12
N PHE A 492 3.13 23.94 4.11
CA PHE A 492 4.55 24.26 4.10
C PHE A 492 5.33 23.24 3.23
N MET A 493 5.59 23.62 1.98
CA MET A 493 6.25 22.80 0.94
C MET A 493 7.77 23.01 0.91
N ARG A 494 8.41 23.02 2.08
CA ARG A 494 9.86 23.21 2.27
C ARG A 494 10.39 22.20 3.29
N GLU A 495 11.69 22.19 3.54
CA GLU A 495 12.32 21.22 4.45
C GLU A 495 11.93 21.45 5.91
N TRP A 496 11.62 20.35 6.59
CA TRP A 496 11.40 20.27 8.04
C TRP A 496 12.69 20.04 8.83
N GLY A 497 13.82 20.47 8.28
CA GLY A 497 15.15 20.36 8.89
C GLY A 497 16.19 21.06 8.00
N PRO A 498 17.37 21.39 8.53
CA PRO A 498 18.44 21.97 7.74
C PRO A 498 19.09 20.93 6.82
N THR A 499 19.69 21.39 5.72
CA THR A 499 20.64 20.59 4.93
C THR A 499 22.05 20.74 5.50
N ILE A 500 22.62 19.66 6.03
CA ILE A 500 23.98 19.63 6.57
C ILE A 500 24.80 18.60 5.81
N VAL A 501 25.82 19.07 5.07
CA VAL A 501 26.78 18.19 4.39
C VAL A 501 27.93 17.89 5.34
N TYR A 502 28.12 16.62 5.70
CA TYR A 502 29.30 16.15 6.43
C TYR A 502 30.42 15.72 5.47
N ASP A 503 31.64 15.65 6.00
CA ASP A 503 32.64 14.71 5.50
C ASP A 503 32.26 13.28 5.97
N SER A 504 31.05 12.83 5.60
CA SER A 504 30.53 11.48 5.84
C SER A 504 31.44 10.43 5.20
N ALA A 505 32.20 10.83 4.18
CA ALA A 505 33.24 10.02 3.57
C ALA A 505 34.28 9.54 4.59
N ALA A 506 34.64 10.28 5.65
CA ALA A 506 35.62 9.79 6.64
C ALA A 506 35.09 8.64 7.52
N GLU A 507 33.84 8.69 7.96
CA GLU A 507 33.20 7.57 8.69
C GLU A 507 32.92 6.40 7.75
N ILE A 508 32.41 6.69 6.55
CA ILE A 508 32.10 5.71 5.52
C ILE A 508 33.37 5.01 5.02
N ASN A 509 34.48 5.72 4.80
CA ASN A 509 35.76 5.15 4.36
C ASN A 509 36.36 4.21 5.41
N LYS A 510 36.24 4.54 6.71
CA LYS A 510 36.62 3.60 7.80
C LYS A 510 35.84 2.30 7.71
N ILE A 511 34.60 2.34 7.23
CA ILE A 511 33.73 1.18 7.07
C ILE A 511 34.08 0.41 5.79
N ILE A 512 34.39 1.09 4.68
CA ILE A 512 34.92 0.48 3.46
C ILE A 512 36.17 -0.35 3.76
N ASP A 513 37.04 0.14 4.66
CA ASP A 513 38.23 -0.58 5.08
C ASP A 513 37.95 -1.87 5.87
N LEU A 514 36.76 -2.01 6.46
CA LEU A 514 36.34 -3.23 7.15
C LEU A 514 35.78 -4.30 6.19
N LEU A 515 35.51 -3.94 4.92
CA LEU A 515 34.95 -4.87 3.95
C LEU A 515 36.01 -5.73 3.25
N PRO A 516 35.69 -7.01 2.95
CA PRO A 516 36.48 -7.82 2.02
C PRO A 516 36.70 -7.08 0.70
N LEU A 517 37.91 -7.19 0.13
CA LEU A 517 38.32 -6.48 -1.10
C LEU A 517 37.31 -6.61 -2.26
N ILE A 518 36.61 -7.74 -2.36
CA ILE A 518 35.61 -8.01 -3.40
C ILE A 518 34.37 -7.11 -3.25
N LEU A 519 34.02 -6.70 -2.03
CA LEU A 519 32.83 -5.89 -1.73
C LEU A 519 33.11 -4.39 -1.72
N ARG A 520 34.39 -3.98 -1.61
CA ARG A 520 34.79 -2.57 -1.65
C ARG A 520 34.44 -1.89 -2.98
N TYR A 521 34.52 -2.63 -4.09
CA TYR A 521 34.20 -2.11 -5.43
C TYR A 521 32.69 -1.94 -5.70
N SER A 522 31.83 -2.47 -4.85
CA SER A 522 30.36 -2.34 -4.96
C SER A 522 29.75 -1.49 -3.84
N PHE A 523 30.59 -0.80 -3.05
CA PHE A 523 30.16 -0.16 -1.82
C PHE A 523 29.16 0.98 -2.03
N GLU A 524 29.39 1.84 -3.03
CA GLU A 524 28.53 3.00 -3.33
C GLU A 524 27.12 2.60 -3.80
N SER A 525 26.94 1.36 -4.31
CA SER A 525 25.61 0.87 -4.74
C SER A 525 24.87 0.06 -3.68
N LEU A 526 25.48 -0.20 -2.52
CA LEU A 526 24.92 -1.04 -1.46
C LEU A 526 24.19 -0.25 -0.37
N PHE A 527 24.35 1.07 -0.35
CA PHE A 527 23.91 1.93 0.75
C PHE A 527 23.05 3.10 0.22
N PRO A 528 21.98 3.50 0.93
CA PRO A 528 21.12 4.61 0.51
C PRO A 528 21.86 5.96 0.44
N ILE A 529 21.43 6.85 -0.44
CA ILE A 529 22.03 8.20 -0.62
C ILE A 529 21.82 9.07 0.62
N GLU A 530 20.77 8.77 1.38
CA GLU A 530 20.38 9.36 2.65
C GLU A 530 21.48 9.23 3.74
N LEU A 531 22.52 8.40 3.52
CA LEU A 531 23.65 8.27 4.42
C LEU A 531 24.78 9.29 4.19
N TYR A 532 24.68 10.17 3.18
CA TYR A 532 25.78 11.08 2.82
C TYR A 532 25.64 12.51 3.37
N GLY A 533 24.53 12.87 4.03
CA GLY A 533 24.30 14.16 4.71
C GLY A 533 23.05 14.14 5.60
N GLU A 534 22.79 15.23 6.34
CA GLU A 534 21.47 15.50 6.93
C GLU A 534 20.68 16.34 5.93
N GLU A 535 19.46 15.93 5.62
CA GLU A 535 18.51 16.74 4.87
C GLU A 535 17.14 16.49 5.50
N GLY A 536 16.58 17.52 6.13
CA GLY A 536 15.24 17.42 6.69
C GLY A 536 14.22 17.10 5.59
N PRO A 537 13.22 16.24 5.86
CA PRO A 537 12.24 15.87 4.86
C PRO A 537 11.32 17.05 4.56
N THR A 538 10.77 17.07 3.36
CA THR A 538 9.57 17.87 3.09
C THR A 538 8.33 17.28 3.76
N GLY A 539 7.30 18.10 3.95
CA GLY A 539 6.04 17.68 4.56
C GLY A 539 5.24 16.67 3.72
N PRO A 540 4.14 16.11 4.27
CA PRO A 540 3.37 15.04 3.63
C PRO A 540 2.88 15.33 2.20
N LYS A 541 2.53 16.59 1.89
CA LYS A 541 2.01 16.98 0.57
C LYS A 541 3.02 16.95 -0.57
N GLU A 542 4.31 16.99 -0.25
CA GLU A 542 5.40 16.89 -1.23
C GLU A 542 5.74 15.43 -1.56
N LYS A 543 5.08 14.46 -0.91
CA LYS A 543 5.28 13.04 -1.20
C LYS A 543 4.43 12.63 -2.39
N ASP A 544 5.02 11.89 -3.33
CA ASP A 544 4.34 11.43 -4.55
C ASP A 544 3.05 10.65 -4.26
N ASN A 545 3.03 9.93 -3.14
CA ASN A 545 1.89 9.14 -2.68
C ASN A 545 0.78 9.99 -2.04
N TRP A 546 0.93 11.31 -1.87
CA TRP A 546 -0.16 12.17 -1.40
C TRP A 546 -1.33 12.11 -2.38
N VAL A 547 -1.06 12.41 -3.66
CA VAL A 547 -2.05 12.28 -4.75
C VAL A 547 -2.01 10.89 -5.40
N GLY A 548 -0.82 10.28 -5.47
CA GLY A 548 -0.59 8.97 -6.08
C GLY A 548 -1.06 7.78 -5.24
N ASP A 549 -0.71 6.58 -5.69
CA ASP A 549 -0.89 5.34 -4.93
C ASP A 549 0.37 5.06 -4.09
N GLU A 550 0.27 4.17 -3.10
CA GLU A 550 1.45 3.73 -2.34
C GLU A 550 2.42 2.96 -3.24
N MET A 551 3.73 3.25 -3.13
CA MET A 551 4.77 2.66 -3.96
C MET A 551 5.54 1.57 -3.20
N CYS A 552 5.70 0.39 -3.80
CA CYS A 552 6.48 -0.72 -3.24
C CYS A 552 7.91 -0.75 -3.77
#